data_AF-A0A5J9VJH4-F1
#
_entry.id   AF-A0A5J9VJH4-F1
#
_cell.length_a   1.000
_cell.length_b   1.000
_cell.length_c   1.000
_cell.angle_alpha   90.00
_cell.angle_beta   90.00
_cell.angle_gamma   90.00
#
_symmetry.space_group_name_H-M   'P 1'
#
loop_
_entity.id
_entity.type
_entity.pdbx_description
1 polymer ?
#
loop_
_entity_poly.entity_id
_entity_poly.type
_entity_poly.pdbx_seq_one_letter_code
_entity_poly.pdbx_strand_id
1 'polypeptide(L)' 'MGHSVLPKSVSEERIKQNIDIYDWSIPDDLIEKFSEIKQVRLLTGNFAVNPHSVYKTHEELWDGEI' A
#
# COMPACT_ATOMS: atom_id res chain seq x y z
N MET A 1 10.13 3.69 -11.68
CA MET A 1 8.72 3.85 -12.11
C MET A 1 8.01 4.71 -11.07
N GLY A 2 7.17 5.65 -11.49
CA GLY A 2 6.36 6.46 -10.56
C GLY A 2 4.94 5.95 -10.47
N HIS A 3 4.36 5.95 -9.27
CA HIS A 3 2.95 5.61 -9.03
C HIS A 3 2.21 6.86 -8.55
N SER A 4 0.96 7.05 -8.98
CA SER A 4 0.05 8.02 -8.35
C SER A 4 -0.37 7.55 -6.96
N VAL A 5 -0.69 8.47 -6.05
CA VAL A 5 -1.16 8.17 -4.69
C VAL A 5 -2.59 8.68 -4.47
N LEU A 6 -3.37 7.96 -3.65
CA LEU A 6 -4.76 8.29 -3.33
C LEU A 6 -4.97 8.49 -1.80
N PRO A 7 -4.35 9.50 -1.19
CA PRO A 7 -4.45 9.71 0.26
C PRO A 7 -5.83 10.24 0.64
N LYS A 8 -6.62 9.44 1.36
CA LYS A 8 -7.95 9.85 1.83
C LYS A 8 -7.85 10.67 3.12
N SER A 9 -8.47 11.85 3.13
CA SER A 9 -8.70 12.64 4.35
C SER A 9 -10.02 13.42 4.26
N VAL A 10 -10.57 13.79 5.42
CA VAL A 10 -11.69 14.74 5.57
C VAL A 10 -11.28 15.98 6.37
N SER A 11 -10.03 16.03 6.83
CA SER A 11 -9.42 17.20 7.47
C SER A 11 -8.82 18.07 6.39
N GLU A 12 -9.28 19.32 6.32
CA GLU A 12 -8.79 20.31 5.35
C GLU A 12 -7.27 20.48 5.42
N GLU A 13 -6.73 20.60 6.63
CA GLU A 13 -5.29 20.74 6.85
C GLU A 13 -4.50 19.56 6.29
N ARG A 14 -4.93 18.32 6.59
CA ARG A 14 -4.27 17.13 6.04
C ARG A 14 -4.40 17.03 4.52
N ILE A 15 -5.49 17.53 3.93
CA ILE A 15 -5.67 17.55 2.47
C ILE A 15 -4.64 18.48 1.83
N LYS A 16 -4.41 19.66 2.40
CA LYS A 16 -3.38 20.61 1.94
C LYS A 16 -1.98 20.00 2.04
N GLN A 17 -1.67 19.35 3.16
CA GLN A 17 -0.37 18.71 3.37
C GLN A 17 -0.12 17.52 2.42
N ASN A 18 -1.14 16.70 2.14
CA ASN A 18 -0.99 15.54 1.27
C ASN A 18 -0.65 15.87 -0.20
N ILE A 19 -0.96 17.09 -0.67
CA ILE A 19 -0.65 17.54 -2.04
C ILE A 19 0.67 18.33 -2.12
N ASP A 20 1.20 18.78 -0.99
CA ASP A 20 2.43 19.58 -0.88
C ASP A 20 3.70 18.70 -0.93
N ILE A 21 3.85 17.96 -2.02
CA ILE A 21 4.90 16.94 -2.20
C ILE A 21 5.70 17.10 -3.50
N TYR A 22 5.47 18.17 -4.28
CA TYR A 22 6.08 18.34 -5.60
C TYR A 22 7.40 19.14 -5.58
N ASP A 23 7.57 20.01 -4.59
CA ASP A 23 8.69 20.96 -4.55
C ASP A 23 9.93 20.40 -3.81
N TRP A 24 9.90 19.13 -3.44
CA TRP A 24 11.01 18.44 -2.77
C TRP A 24 11.08 16.96 -3.19
N SER A 25 12.19 16.31 -2.88
CA SER A 25 12.39 14.88 -3.12
C SER A 25 13.16 14.24 -1.99
N ILE A 26 13.03 12.92 -1.86
CA ILE A 26 13.86 12.12 -0.95
C ILE A 26 15.17 11.76 -1.69
N PRO A 27 16.35 12.00 -1.11
CA PRO A 27 17.63 11.57 -1.67
C PRO A 27 17.70 10.06 -1.92
N ASP A 28 18.44 9.64 -2.96
CA ASP A 28 18.53 8.24 -3.39
C ASP A 28 19.04 7.31 -2.28
N ASP A 29 20.03 7.74 -1.50
CA ASP A 29 20.60 6.97 -0.38
C ASP A 29 19.61 6.76 0.77
N LEU A 30 18.61 7.64 0.89
CA LEU A 30 17.54 7.51 1.86
C LEU A 30 16.38 6.68 1.31
N ILE A 31 16.07 6.79 0.01
CA ILE A 31 15.06 5.93 -0.65
C ILE A 31 15.47 4.46 -0.57
N GLU A 32 16.75 4.14 -0.77
CA GLU A 32 17.23 2.74 -0.73
C GLU A 32 16.91 2.03 0.58
N LYS A 33 16.95 2.75 1.71
CA LYS A 33 16.64 2.23 3.05
C LYS A 33 15.19 1.77 3.21
N PHE A 34 14.27 2.20 2.35
CA PHE A 34 12.88 1.70 2.38
C PHE A 34 12.79 0.21 2.02
N SER A 35 13.78 -0.34 1.29
CA SER A 35 13.83 -1.77 0.96
C SER A 35 14.01 -2.67 2.18
N GLU A 36 14.48 -2.12 3.31
CA GLU A 36 14.67 -2.84 4.57
C GLU A 36 13.38 -2.97 5.39
N ILE A 37 12.32 -2.25 5.00
CA ILE A 37 11.04 -2.29 5.69
C ILE A 37 10.42 -3.68 5.50
N LYS A 38 10.00 -4.31 6.60
CA LYS A 38 9.30 -5.60 6.56
C LYS A 38 7.99 -5.46 5.79
N GLN A 39 7.84 -6.25 4.73
CA GLN A 39 6.66 -6.27 3.89
C GLN A 39 5.56 -7.14 4.49
N VAL A 40 4.34 -6.58 4.60
CA VAL A 40 3.11 -7.29 5.02
C VAL A 40 1.93 -6.66 4.29
N ARG A 41 1.07 -7.47 3.67
CA ARG A 41 -0.18 -6.98 3.05
C ARG A 41 -1.25 -6.72 4.12
N LEU A 42 -1.75 -5.48 4.22
CA LEU A 42 -2.78 -5.11 5.21
C LEU A 42 -4.19 -5.54 4.80
N LEU A 43 -4.56 -5.31 3.54
CA LEU A 43 -5.87 -5.70 3.00
C LEU A 43 -5.73 -7.04 2.27
N THR A 44 -5.90 -8.12 3.03
CA THR A 44 -5.71 -9.50 2.55
C THR A 44 -6.95 -10.08 1.86
N GLY A 45 -8.09 -9.38 1.87
CA GLY A 45 -9.31 -9.86 1.20
C GLY A 45 -10.08 -10.94 1.96
N ASN A 46 -10.01 -10.96 3.31
CA ASN A 46 -10.68 -11.94 4.17
C ASN A 46 -12.16 -12.21 3.85
N PHE A 47 -12.89 -11.22 3.32
CA PHE A 47 -14.29 -11.38 2.94
C PHE A 47 -14.49 -12.39 1.79
N ALA A 48 -13.48 -12.60 0.95
CA ALA A 48 -13.52 -13.49 -0.20
C ALA A 48 -12.89 -14.87 0.06
N VAL A 49 -12.22 -15.08 1.21
CA VAL A 49 -11.50 -16.32 1.52
C VAL A 49 -12.29 -17.13 2.54
N ASN A 50 -12.81 -18.29 2.13
CA ASN A 50 -13.53 -19.22 3.02
C ASN A 50 -13.74 -20.59 2.36
N PRO A 51 -14.13 -21.64 3.12
CA PRO A 51 -14.31 -23.00 2.59
C PRO A 51 -15.33 -23.14 1.45
N HIS A 52 -16.25 -22.19 1.26
CA HIS A 52 -17.25 -22.22 0.19
C HIS A 52 -16.91 -21.30 -0.99
N SER A 53 -15.90 -20.43 -0.86
CA SER A 53 -15.42 -19.55 -1.94
C SER A 53 -14.63 -20.32 -3.00
N VAL A 54 -14.42 -19.72 -4.17
CA VAL A 54 -13.43 -20.22 -5.13
C VAL A 54 -11.99 -20.12 -4.60
N TYR A 55 -11.75 -19.26 -3.61
CA TYR A 55 -10.48 -19.12 -2.89
C TYR A 55 -10.62 -19.62 -1.45
N LYS A 56 -9.98 -20.73 -1.13
CA LYS A 56 -9.98 -21.38 0.19
C LYS A 56 -8.93 -20.79 1.11
N THR A 57 -7.83 -20.28 0.55
CA THR A 57 -6.74 -19.64 1.30
C THR A 57 -6.37 -18.29 0.70
N HIS A 58 -5.58 -17.51 1.45
CA HIS A 58 -5.07 -16.23 0.98
C HIS A 58 -4.04 -16.39 -0.14
N GLU A 59 -3.25 -17.46 -0.10
CA GLU A 59 -2.30 -17.82 -1.15
C GLU A 59 -3.02 -18.09 -2.46
N GLU A 60 -4.19 -18.76 -2.43
CA GLU A 60 -5.01 -18.96 -3.63
C GLU A 60 -5.62 -17.65 -4.16
N LEU A 61 -6.00 -16.71 -3.28
CA LEU A 61 -6.55 -15.42 -3.69
C LEU A 61 -5.49 -14.52 -4.36
N TRP A 62 -4.25 -14.58 -3.88
CA TRP A 62 -3.17 -13.68 -4.31
C TRP A 62 -2.08 -14.37 -5.12
N ASP A 63 -2.30 -15.62 -5.56
CA ASP A 63 -1.31 -16.43 -6.29
C ASP A 63 0.07 -16.48 -5.62
N GLY A 64 0.09 -16.51 -4.28
CA GLY A 64 1.31 -16.50 -3.45
C GLY A 64 1.90 -15.12 -3.13
N GLU A 65 1.33 -14.02 -3.63
CA GLU A 65 1.77 -12.64 -3.35
C GLU A 65 1.16 -12.07 -2.04
N ILE A 66 1.30 -12.80 -0.93
CA ILE A 66 0.70 -12.46 0.39
C ILE A 66 1.71 -12.46 1.52
#